data_AF-A0A1U6HPE3-F1
#
_entry.id   AF-A0A1U6HPE3-F1
#
_cell.length_a   1.000
_cell.length_b   1.000
_cell.length_c   1.000
_cell.angle_alpha   90.00
_cell.angle_beta   90.00
_cell.angle_gamma   90.00
#
_symmetry.space_group_name_H-M   'P 1'
#
loop_
_entity.id
_entity.type
_entity.pdbx_description
1 polymer ?
#
loop_
_entity_poly.entity_id
_entity_poly.type
_entity_poly.pdbx_seq_one_letter_code
_entity_poly.pdbx_strand_id
1 'polypeptide(L)'
;MSEQQARLAEGWLGAPALIADMSWGQLDTTVLHVKAAGTTVIIKAAGPGNHHIGREITAHSSYTGPLLTRSRVGEMLHASRSSNLLVLQYLEGGNLSRVRRMNCPQAFMLKQVNC
;
A
#
# COMPACT_ATOMS: atom_id res chain seq x y z
N MET A 1 -12.56 -2.89 -2.72
CA MET A 1 -12.58 -2.87 -1.24
C MET A 1 -14.00 -3.18 -0.77
N SER A 2 -14.18 -4.09 0.19
CA SER A 2 -15.50 -4.41 0.77
C SER A 2 -15.88 -3.45 1.90
N GLU A 3 -17.16 -3.42 2.29
CA GLU A 3 -17.60 -2.59 3.43
C GLU A 3 -16.91 -2.97 4.75
N GLN A 4 -16.64 -4.27 4.97
CA GLN A 4 -15.95 -4.71 6.19
C GLN A 4 -14.52 -4.17 6.23
N GLN A 5 -13.82 -4.16 5.08
CA GLN A 5 -12.50 -3.57 4.95
C GLN A 5 -12.54 -2.06 5.14
N ALA A 6 -13.57 -1.38 4.60
CA ALA A 6 -13.77 0.05 4.76
C ALA A 6 -13.93 0.43 6.25
N ARG A 7 -14.85 -0.24 6.96
CA ARG A 7 -15.09 -0.01 8.39
C ARG A 7 -13.86 -0.29 9.25
N LEU A 8 -13.08 -1.31 8.90
CA LEU A 8 -11.83 -1.60 9.60
C LEU A 8 -10.77 -0.50 9.36
N ALA A 9 -10.64 -0.02 8.12
CA ALA A 9 -9.75 1.09 7.79
C ALA A 9 -10.17 2.39 8.49
N GLU A 10 -11.47 2.70 8.55
CA GLU A 10 -12.01 3.82 9.31
C GLU A 10 -11.71 3.67 10.81
N GLY A 11 -11.84 2.47 11.37
CA GLY A 11 -11.46 2.19 12.76
C GLY A 11 -9.99 2.49 13.08
N TRP A 12 -9.09 2.35 12.10
CA TRP A 12 -7.67 2.69 12.26
C TRP A 12 -7.36 4.17 11.98
N LEU A 13 -8.03 4.75 10.99
CA LEU A 13 -7.68 6.05 10.42
C LEU A 13 -8.63 7.19 10.81
N GLY A 14 -9.72 6.88 11.53
CA GLY A 14 -10.83 7.79 11.79
C GLY A 14 -11.72 7.95 10.56
N ALA A 15 -11.86 9.17 10.06
CA ALA A 15 -12.64 9.48 8.86
C ALA A 15 -11.70 9.84 7.69
N PRO A 16 -11.04 8.86 7.04
CA PRO A 16 -10.12 9.13 5.95
C PRO A 16 -10.86 9.68 4.72
N ALA A 17 -10.31 10.72 4.10
CA ALA A 17 -10.81 11.27 2.85
C ALA A 17 -10.02 10.70 1.66
N LEU A 18 -10.72 10.21 0.63
CA LEU A 18 -10.07 9.74 -0.60
C LEU A 18 -9.41 10.91 -1.34
N ILE A 19 -8.13 10.77 -1.64
CA ILE A 19 -7.38 11.69 -2.51
C ILE A 19 -7.40 11.15 -3.94
N ALA A 20 -7.06 9.87 -4.12
CA ALA A 20 -7.01 9.23 -5.43
C ALA A 20 -7.23 7.72 -5.33
N ASP A 21 -7.95 7.16 -6.30
CA ASP A 21 -7.92 5.74 -6.58
C ASP A 21 -6.73 5.44 -7.50
N MET A 22 -5.79 4.64 -7.03
CA MET A 22 -4.57 4.24 -7.76
C MET A 22 -4.64 2.78 -8.23
N SER A 23 -5.84 2.19 -8.24
CA SER A 23 -6.07 0.82 -8.69
C SER A 23 -5.92 0.70 -10.21
N TRP A 24 -5.42 -0.44 -10.68
CA TRP A 24 -5.14 -0.68 -12.10
C TRP A 24 -6.27 -1.46 -12.81
N GLY A 25 -7.34 -1.83 -12.10
CA GLY A 25 -8.53 -2.48 -12.65
C GLY A 25 -8.34 -3.91 -13.20
N GLN A 26 -7.13 -4.46 -13.14
CA GLN A 26 -6.80 -5.78 -13.72
C GLN A 26 -6.58 -6.88 -12.68
N LEU A 27 -6.41 -6.53 -11.41
CA LEU A 27 -6.27 -7.47 -10.29
C LEU A 27 -7.37 -7.19 -9.28
N ASP A 28 -7.77 -8.20 -8.52
CA ASP A 28 -8.67 -8.10 -7.36
C ASP A 28 -7.98 -7.38 -6.17
N THR A 29 -7.32 -6.26 -6.46
CA THR A 29 -6.58 -5.43 -5.52
C THR A 29 -7.00 -3.97 -5.74
N THR A 30 -7.49 -3.34 -4.68
CA THR A 30 -7.74 -1.91 -4.63
C THR A 30 -6.55 -1.21 -3.96
N VAL A 31 -6.09 -0.10 -4.53
CA VAL A 31 -5.03 0.75 -3.96
C VAL A 31 -5.53 2.18 -3.86
N LEU A 32 -5.76 2.67 -2.65
CA LEU A 32 -6.33 4.00 -2.41
C LEU A 32 -5.30 4.89 -1.74
N HIS A 33 -5.16 6.11 -2.22
CA HIS A 33 -4.43 7.19 -1.54
C HIS A 33 -5.44 8.03 -0.77
N VAL A 34 -5.25 8.15 0.55
CA VAL A 34 -6.20 8.84 1.43
C VAL A 34 -5.49 9.81 2.37
N LYS A 35 -6.22 10.83 2.82
CA LYS A 35 -5.82 11.73 3.91
C LYS A 35 -6.46 11.28 5.21
N ALA A 36 -5.67 11.09 6.27
CA ALA A 36 -6.15 10.72 7.59
C ALA A 36 -5.37 11.50 8.66
N ALA A 37 -6.04 12.12 9.62
CA ALA A 37 -5.42 12.84 10.74
C ALA A 37 -4.25 13.79 10.35
N GLY A 38 -4.36 14.46 9.19
CA GLY A 38 -3.34 15.40 8.71
C GLY A 38 -2.17 14.78 7.94
N THR A 39 -2.08 13.46 7.86
CA THR A 39 -1.09 12.74 7.04
C THR A 39 -1.77 12.06 5.84
N THR A 40 -0.97 11.55 4.91
CA THR A 40 -1.45 10.73 3.80
C THR A 40 -0.91 9.31 3.89
N VAL A 41 -1.76 8.36 3.53
CA VAL A 41 -1.46 6.92 3.61
C VAL A 41 -2.01 6.20 2.38
N ILE A 42 -1.46 5.03 2.12
CA ILE A 42 -1.99 4.10 1.13
C ILE A 42 -2.73 2.96 1.82
N ILE A 43 -3.95 2.70 1.36
CA ILE A 43 -4.72 1.52 1.70
C ILE A 43 -4.61 0.54 0.54
N LYS A 44 -4.18 -0.68 0.84
CA LYS A 44 -4.24 -1.81 -0.09
C LYS A 44 -5.24 -2.84 0.44
N ALA A 45 -6.21 -3.20 -0.38
CA ALA A 45 -7.22 -4.18 -0.04
C ALA A 45 -7.39 -5.19 -1.18
N ALA A 46 -7.71 -6.44 -0.85
CA ALA A 46 -7.98 -7.45 -1.85
C ALA A 46 -9.08 -8.42 -1.40
N GLY A 47 -9.72 -9.13 -2.34
CA GLY A 47 -10.70 -10.17 -2.00
C GLY A 47 -10.05 -11.41 -1.34
N PRO A 48 -10.86 -12.34 -0.83
CA PRO A 48 -10.38 -13.46 -0.01
C PRO A 48 -9.48 -14.45 -0.77
N GLY A 49 -9.64 -14.59 -2.09
CA GLY A 49 -8.79 -15.46 -2.92
C GLY A 49 -7.43 -14.85 -3.28
N ASN A 50 -7.20 -13.58 -2.93
CA ASN A 50 -5.97 -12.89 -3.28
C ASN A 50 -4.94 -12.99 -2.15
N HIS A 51 -3.93 -13.85 -2.35
CA HIS A 51 -2.87 -14.08 -1.37
C HIS A 51 -1.72 -13.05 -1.45
N HIS A 52 -1.76 -12.09 -2.38
CA HIS A 52 -0.69 -11.11 -2.55
C HIS A 52 -0.54 -10.17 -1.35
N ILE A 53 -1.65 -9.76 -0.73
CA ILE A 53 -1.62 -8.92 0.47
C ILE A 53 -0.93 -9.65 1.64
N GLY A 54 -1.21 -10.94 1.80
CA GLY A 54 -0.52 -11.77 2.80
C GLY A 54 1.00 -11.81 2.60
N ARG A 55 1.46 -11.91 1.36
CA ARG A 55 2.90 -11.88 1.04
C ARG A 55 3.51 -10.52 1.36
N GLU A 56 2.80 -9.44 1.06
CA GLU A 56 3.24 -8.07 1.34
C GLU A 56 3.36 -7.80 2.85
N ILE A 57 2.38 -8.24 3.64
CA ILE A 57 2.45 -8.15 5.11
C ILE A 57 3.67 -8.92 5.64
N THR A 58 3.97 -10.11 5.10
CA THR A 58 5.18 -10.87 5.49
C THR A 58 6.45 -10.09 5.14
N ALA A 59 6.52 -9.54 3.92
CA ALA A 59 7.67 -8.77 3.47
C ALA A 59 7.92 -7.55 4.38
N HIS A 60 6.87 -6.80 4.72
CA HIS A 60 6.95 -5.65 5.62
C HIS A 60 7.25 -6.02 7.08
N SER A 61 6.87 -7.22 7.53
CA SER A 61 7.14 -7.65 8.92
C SER A 61 8.56 -8.22 9.08
N SER A 62 9.12 -8.80 8.02
CA SER A 62 10.33 -9.64 8.12
C SER A 62 11.57 -9.05 7.42
N TYR A 63 11.41 -8.20 6.41
CA TYR A 63 12.53 -7.83 5.52
C TYR A 63 12.75 -6.33 5.33
N THR A 64 11.85 -5.46 5.81
CA THR A 64 11.91 -4.01 5.54
C THR A 64 12.68 -3.20 6.58
N GLY A 65 13.09 -3.77 7.71
CA GLY A 65 13.84 -3.06 8.76
C GLY A 65 15.05 -2.25 8.21
N PRO A 66 15.96 -2.87 7.43
CA PRO A 66 17.07 -2.14 6.80
C PRO A 66 16.67 -1.17 5.67
N LEU A 67 15.45 -1.27 5.13
CA LEU A 67 14.96 -0.43 4.03
C LEU A 67 14.16 0.80 4.53
N LEU A 68 13.52 0.67 5.70
CA LEU A 68 12.83 1.76 6.40
C LEU A 68 13.81 2.88 6.77
N THR A 69 15.02 2.52 7.21
CA THR A 69 16.09 3.49 7.54
C THR A 69 16.57 4.31 6.35
N ARG A 70 16.27 3.88 5.12
CA ARG A 70 16.64 4.58 3.88
C ARG A 70 15.48 5.38 3.27
N SER A 71 14.34 5.46 3.95
CA SER A 71 13.09 6.08 3.43
C SER A 71 12.66 5.55 2.06
N ARG A 72 13.05 4.31 1.74
CA ARG A 72 12.76 3.71 0.43
C ARG A 72 11.44 2.96 0.40
N VAL A 73 10.95 2.52 1.56
CA VAL A 73 9.67 1.83 1.74
C VAL A 73 8.82 2.62 2.73
N GLY A 74 7.51 2.70 2.47
CA GLY A 74 6.57 3.24 3.44
C GLY A 74 6.49 2.32 4.65
N GLU A 75 6.41 2.89 5.85
CA GLU A 75 6.14 2.13 7.07
C GLU A 75 4.78 1.42 6.99
N MET A 76 4.71 0.19 7.49
CA MET A 76 3.45 -0.52 7.66
C MET A 76 2.80 -0.09 8.97
N LEU A 77 1.73 0.70 8.87
CA LEU A 77 1.04 1.28 10.01
C LEU A 77 0.03 0.29 10.61
N HIS A 78 -0.72 -0.40 9.73
CA HIS A 78 -1.73 -1.37 10.14
C HIS A 78 -1.85 -2.50 9.12
N ALA A 79 -2.19 -3.70 9.57
CA ALA A 79 -2.43 -4.83 8.70
C ALA A 79 -3.46 -5.79 9.31
N SER A 80 -4.31 -6.37 8.46
CA SER A 80 -5.19 -7.49 8.79
C SER A 80 -5.08 -8.54 7.70
N ARG A 81 -4.46 -9.68 8.04
CA ARG A 81 -4.35 -10.83 7.13
C ARG A 81 -5.70 -11.46 6.85
N SER A 82 -6.53 -11.64 7.88
CA SER A 82 -7.87 -12.22 7.74
C SER A 82 -8.78 -11.37 6.85
N SER A 83 -8.55 -10.06 6.81
CA SER A 83 -9.31 -9.13 5.97
C SER A 83 -8.62 -8.76 4.66
N ASN A 84 -7.44 -9.32 4.35
CA ASN A 84 -6.60 -8.90 3.19
C ASN A 84 -6.49 -7.38 3.05
N LEU A 85 -6.13 -6.71 4.16
CA LEU A 85 -6.06 -5.25 4.25
C LEU A 85 -4.72 -4.81 4.85
N LEU A 86 -4.11 -3.79 4.26
CA LEU A 86 -2.83 -3.22 4.67
C LEU A 86 -2.85 -1.69 4.52
N VAL A 87 -2.32 -0.98 5.50
CA VAL A 87 -2.11 0.47 5.48
C VAL A 87 -0.63 0.79 5.56
N LEU A 88 -0.16 1.60 4.62
CA LEU A 88 1.23 2.02 4.50
C LEU A 88 1.33 3.54 4.55
N GLN A 89 2.42 4.06 5.11
CA GLN A 89 2.80 5.45 4.96
C GLN A 89 2.89 5.80 3.47
N TYR A 90 2.32 6.94 3.08
CA TYR A 90 2.52 7.45 1.72
C TYR A 90 3.93 8.02 1.57
N LEU A 91 4.66 7.59 0.54
CA LEU A 91 5.92 8.20 0.15
C LEU A 91 5.69 9.11 -1.05
N GLU A 92 5.95 10.40 -0.87
CA GLU A 92 5.98 11.35 -1.98
C GLU A 92 7.10 10.96 -2.95
N GLY A 93 6.75 10.80 -4.22
CA GLY A 93 7.72 10.45 -5.25
C GLY A 93 8.77 11.55 -5.42
N GLY A 94 10.00 11.31 -4.94
CA GLY A 94 11.14 12.17 -5.25
C GLY A 94 11.47 12.12 -6.74
N ASN A 95 11.76 13.29 -7.32
CA ASN A 95 12.11 13.48 -8.74
C ASN A 95 13.03 12.38 -9.31
N LEU A 96 12.50 11.58 -10.25
CA LEU A 96 13.21 10.50 -10.93
C LEU A 96 14.10 10.98 -12.10
N SER A 97 14.83 12.08 -11.96
CA SER A 97 15.59 12.67 -13.07
C SER A 97 16.90 11.95 -13.46
N ARG A 98 17.19 10.74 -12.94
CA ARG A 98 18.43 10.03 -13.32
C ARG A 98 18.41 8.50 -13.37
N VAL A 99 17.28 7.89 -13.73
CA VAL A 99 17.27 6.46 -14.11
C VAL A 99 16.77 6.34 -15.55
N ARG A 100 17.59 5.74 -16.43
CA ARG A 100 17.21 5.46 -17.83
C ARG A 100 15.90 4.69 -17.84
N ARG A 101 14.94 5.30 -18.55
CA ARG A 101 13.59 4.87 -18.91
C ARG A 101 13.38 3.34 -18.84
N MET A 102 12.79 2.88 -17.73
CA MET A 102 11.96 1.68 -17.68
C MET A 102 10.52 2.18 -17.57
N ASN A 103 9.65 1.87 -18.53
CA ASN A 103 8.24 2.25 -18.52
C ASN A 103 7.54 1.70 -17.27
N CYS A 104 7.53 2.49 -16.21
CA CYS A 104 6.96 2.14 -14.91
C CYS A 104 6.25 3.40 -14.39
N PRO A 105 4.91 3.47 -14.44
CA PRO A 105 4.15 4.48 -13.72
C PRO A 105 4.47 4.33 -12.23
N GLN A 106 5.18 5.33 -11.71
CA GLN A 106 5.37 5.70 -10.30
C GLN A 106 5.34 4.55 -9.28
N ALA A 107 6.55 4.21 -8.82
CA ALA A 107 6.84 3.19 -7.84
C ALA A 107 6.10 3.39 -6.52
N PHE A 108 5.12 2.51 -6.26
CA PHE A 108 4.80 2.02 -4.92
C PHE A 108 5.36 0.60 -4.85
N MET A 109 6.50 0.40 -4.17
CA MET A 109 7.14 -0.91 -3.98
C MET A 109 6.14 -1.91 -3.35
N LEU A 110 6.07 -3.19 -3.68
CA LEU A 110 6.87 -4.06 -4.55
C LEU A 110 6.08 -4.42 -5.83
N LYS A 111 6.68 -4.22 -7.01
CA LYS A 111 6.29 -5.05 -8.16
C LYS A 111 6.67 -6.48 -7.84
N GLN A 112 5.72 -7.39 -8.06
CA GLN A 112 5.90 -8.84 -8.08
C GLN A 112 7.18 -9.19 -8.87
N VAL A 113 8.26 -9.52 -8.17
CA VAL A 113 9.37 -10.25 -8.79
C VAL A 113 8.99 -11.72 -8.66
N ASN A 114 8.43 -12.27 -9.73
CA ASN A 114 8.52 -13.70 -9.98
C ASN A 114 9.97 -13.96 -10.41
N CYS A 115 10.76 -14.50 -9.49
CA CYS A 115 11.82 -15.44 -9.83
C CYS A 115 11.34 -16.82 -9.36
#